data_AF-A0A2N6CVT4-F1
#
_entry.id   AF-A0A2N6CVT4-F1
#
_cell.length_a   1.000
_cell.length_b   1.000
_cell.length_c   1.000
_cell.angle_alpha   90.00
_cell.angle_beta   90.00
_cell.angle_gamma   90.00
#
_symmetry.space_group_name_H-M   'P 1'
#
loop_
_entity.id
_entity.type
_entity.pdbx_description
1 polymer ?
#
loop_
_entity_poly.entity_id
_entity_poly.type
_entity_poly.pdbx_seq_one_letter_code
_entity_poly.pdbx_strand_id
1 'polypeptide(L)'
;MLAYRYFGDVRFLKRSEEIVSQVLGKQSREGWFLEYDGADPGYQSLCMYYLSRYQCLNPTEKLATALDNSVEFLAWFSHPDGTLGGEYGSRRTNIFYPGGLSILGQSNSQASGIVLNASRGGESGLAVSLSDVDMGNLAPLSENQIALSENLQNMLPPAPLPFSRKRSFRVFLEAGMVAVGYSKYYAIVGLRNGGVLKVFSKDMQKVVVDNCGYVGVTGRNKKITTQISQDYSILVNSENRIVFKIQFYELLDAVPTPFRMILLRVLNLTVMRNVRMGNFIKKILVRLLISKKKPFPATLTRDIQFSEQEISITDVVETDAKSKSKGFRSLFFGHRFVGLHMASSRYYPGLSAKNTPEVTIDGNELDRSVKELSTAGETTLKWNVDFRHYIANENTHDK
;
A
#
# COMPACT_ATOMS: atom_id res chain seq x y z
N MET A 1 5.13 10.80 27.51
CA MET A 1 6.49 11.33 27.67
C MET A 1 6.60 12.86 27.68
N LEU A 2 6.29 13.60 26.61
CA LEU A 2 6.39 15.08 26.64
C LEU A 2 5.55 15.70 27.77
N ALA A 3 4.29 15.28 27.91
CA ALA A 3 3.44 15.70 29.03
C ALA A 3 4.02 15.35 30.41
N TYR A 4 4.70 14.21 30.54
CA TYR A 4 5.40 13.85 31.78
C TYR A 4 6.56 14.81 32.05
N ARG A 5 7.41 15.10 31.05
CA ARG A 5 8.52 16.04 31.21
C ARG A 5 8.07 17.46 31.56
N TYR A 6 6.90 17.88 31.04
CA TYR A 6 6.37 19.22 31.29
C TYR A 6 5.65 19.33 32.65
N PHE A 7 4.80 18.36 33.00
CA PHE A 7 3.95 18.43 34.20
C PHE A 7 4.50 17.66 35.41
N GLY A 8 5.49 16.78 35.24
CA GLY A 8 6.04 15.93 36.29
C GLY A 8 5.11 14.79 36.77
N ASP A 9 3.93 14.62 36.17
CA ASP A 9 2.94 13.64 36.61
C ASP A 9 3.25 12.23 36.07
N VAL A 10 3.59 11.32 36.99
CA VAL A 10 3.97 9.92 36.73
C VAL A 10 2.89 9.14 35.94
N ARG A 11 1.62 9.54 36.01
CA ARG A 11 0.55 8.93 35.22
C ARG A 11 0.82 9.03 33.71
N PHE A 12 1.43 10.14 33.26
CA PHE A 12 1.80 10.33 31.86
C PHE A 12 2.99 9.48 31.43
N LEU A 13 3.94 9.20 32.34
CA LEU A 13 5.06 8.29 32.07
C LEU A 13 4.53 6.87 31.87
N LYS A 14 3.82 6.36 32.88
CA LYS A 14 3.22 5.01 32.86
C LYS A 14 2.34 4.82 31.62
N ARG A 15 1.49 5.81 31.31
CA ARG A 15 0.62 5.72 30.14
C ARG A 15 1.40 5.66 28.82
N SER A 16 2.51 6.40 28.70
CA SER A 16 3.32 6.34 27.49
C SER A 16 4.08 5.01 27.34
N GLU A 17 4.57 4.44 28.43
CA GLU A 17 5.20 3.11 28.43
C GLU A 17 4.20 2.02 28.04
N GLU A 18 2.97 2.07 28.57
CA GLU A 18 1.88 1.17 28.18
C GLU A 18 1.59 1.25 26.68
N ILE A 19 1.47 2.46 26.12
CA ILE A 19 1.19 2.65 24.69
C ILE A 19 2.34 2.11 23.85
N VAL A 20 3.59 2.43 24.17
CA VAL A 20 4.75 1.95 23.42
C VAL A 20 4.86 0.43 23.52
N SER A 21 4.65 -0.16 24.70
CA SER A 21 4.63 -1.62 24.85
C SER A 21 3.53 -2.28 24.02
N GLN A 22 2.35 -1.66 23.91
CA GLN A 22 1.26 -2.16 23.06
C GLN A 22 1.60 -2.09 21.57
N VAL A 23 2.27 -1.02 21.13
CA VAL A 23 2.71 -0.87 19.73
C VAL A 23 3.82 -1.87 19.41
N LEU A 24 4.83 -2.00 20.26
CA LEU A 24 5.92 -2.97 20.10
C LEU A 24 5.42 -4.41 20.12
N GLY A 25 4.42 -4.72 20.94
CA GLY A 25 3.76 -6.03 20.95
C GLY A 25 3.00 -6.38 19.65
N LYS A 26 2.89 -5.44 18.71
CA LYS A 26 2.24 -5.60 17.40
C LYS A 26 3.22 -5.44 16.23
N GLN A 27 4.52 -5.47 16.49
CA GLN A 27 5.52 -5.60 15.42
C GLN A 27 5.58 -7.06 14.95
N SER A 28 5.57 -7.27 13.65
CA SER A 28 5.77 -8.58 13.05
C SER A 28 7.24 -9.01 13.14
N ARG A 29 7.50 -10.30 12.87
CA ARG A 29 8.88 -10.81 12.75
C ARG A 29 9.61 -10.24 11.53
N GLU A 30 8.84 -9.69 10.60
CA GLU A 30 9.32 -9.05 9.37
C GLU A 30 9.64 -7.57 9.54
N GLY A 31 9.41 -7.01 10.74
CA GLY A 31 9.78 -5.64 11.09
C GLY A 31 8.67 -4.59 10.93
N TRP A 32 7.49 -4.96 10.39
CA TRP A 32 6.38 -4.03 10.19
C TRP A 32 5.43 -3.96 11.39
N PHE A 33 4.80 -2.81 11.59
CA PHE A 33 3.80 -2.61 12.66
C PHE A 33 2.39 -2.83 12.11
N LEU A 34 1.53 -3.51 12.89
CA LEU A 34 0.16 -3.77 12.48
C LEU A 34 -0.66 -2.49 12.26
N GLU A 35 -1.10 -2.29 11.02
CA GLU A 35 -2.02 -1.23 10.62
C GLU A 35 -3.27 -1.86 9.98
N TYR A 36 -4.42 -1.75 10.65
CA TYR A 36 -5.64 -2.51 10.33
C TYR A 36 -5.37 -4.03 10.21
N ASP A 37 -5.45 -4.54 8.98
CA ASP A 37 -5.41 -5.97 8.65
C ASP A 37 -4.02 -6.43 8.16
N GLY A 38 -2.98 -5.58 8.23
CA GLY A 38 -1.63 -5.96 7.77
C GLY A 38 -0.61 -4.83 7.79
N ALA A 39 0.43 -4.98 6.97
CA ALA A 39 1.48 -3.97 6.81
C ALA A 39 1.03 -2.83 5.87
N ASP A 40 1.41 -1.61 6.20
CA ASP A 40 1.25 -0.44 5.33
C ASP A 40 2.50 0.43 5.39
N PRO A 41 3.36 0.42 4.34
CA PRO A 41 4.60 1.18 4.36
C PRO A 41 4.39 2.69 4.61
N GLY A 42 3.31 3.26 4.09
CA GLY A 42 2.98 4.67 4.27
C GLY A 42 2.73 5.01 5.73
N TYR A 43 1.72 4.40 6.38
CA TYR A 43 1.43 4.70 7.79
C TYR A 43 2.47 4.17 8.77
N GLN A 44 3.25 3.16 8.39
CA GLN A 44 4.40 2.73 9.18
C GLN A 44 5.43 3.87 9.33
N SER A 45 5.64 4.71 8.30
CA SER A 45 6.51 5.89 8.43
C SER A 45 6.01 6.89 9.50
N LEU A 46 4.68 7.06 9.64
CA LEU A 46 4.10 7.87 10.72
C LEU A 46 4.26 7.23 12.10
N CYS A 47 4.07 5.91 12.20
CA CYS A 47 4.33 5.17 13.43
C CYS A 47 5.78 5.38 13.89
N MET A 48 6.73 5.26 12.96
CA MET A 48 8.15 5.47 13.21
C MET A 48 8.46 6.91 13.63
N TYR A 49 7.72 7.91 13.13
CA TYR A 49 7.86 9.28 13.62
C TYR A 49 7.59 9.40 15.12
N TYR A 50 6.45 8.90 15.59
CA TYR A 50 6.15 8.97 17.02
C TYR A 50 7.09 8.13 17.88
N LEU A 51 7.48 6.95 17.38
CA LEU A 51 8.37 6.04 18.09
C LEU A 51 9.82 6.57 18.17
N SER A 52 10.35 7.15 17.11
CA SER A 52 11.69 7.76 17.11
C SER A 52 11.76 8.99 18.03
N ARG A 53 10.72 9.83 18.03
CA ARG A 53 10.58 10.94 19.00
C ARG A 53 10.54 10.41 20.43
N TYR A 54 9.81 9.31 20.68
CA TYR A 54 9.80 8.68 22.00
C TYR A 54 11.18 8.13 22.38
N GLN A 55 11.88 7.46 21.45
CA GLN A 55 13.23 6.93 21.67
C GLN A 55 14.22 8.03 22.05
N CYS A 56 14.13 9.22 21.44
CA CYS A 56 14.95 10.37 21.82
C CYS A 56 14.69 10.84 23.27
N LEU A 57 13.46 10.67 23.75
CA LEU A 57 13.06 11.12 25.09
C LEU A 57 13.25 10.04 26.17
N ASN A 58 13.17 8.76 25.79
CA ASN A 58 13.25 7.62 26.68
C ASN A 58 13.90 6.43 25.96
N PRO A 59 15.22 6.47 25.77
CA PRO A 59 15.91 5.49 24.95
C PRO A 59 15.88 4.11 25.59
N THR A 60 15.50 3.11 24.79
CA THR A 60 15.63 1.69 25.16
C THR A 60 16.21 0.91 24.00
N GLU A 61 17.00 -0.13 24.30
CA GLU A 61 17.55 -1.02 23.27
C GLU A 61 16.43 -1.72 22.50
N LYS A 62 15.42 -2.22 23.21
CA LYS A 62 14.24 -2.88 22.60
C LYS A 62 13.55 -2.01 21.54
N LEU A 63 13.38 -0.70 21.81
CA LEU A 63 12.76 0.21 20.86
C LEU A 63 13.71 0.58 19.72
N ALA A 64 15.02 0.71 19.98
CA ALA A 64 16.02 0.91 18.92
C ALA A 64 16.01 -0.24 17.91
N THR A 65 16.08 -1.49 18.39
CA THR A 65 16.01 -2.69 17.53
C THR A 65 14.70 -2.75 16.75
N ALA A 66 13.57 -2.41 17.39
CA ALA A 66 12.29 -2.37 16.70
C ALA A 66 12.25 -1.30 15.58
N LEU A 67 12.86 -0.14 15.80
CA LEU A 67 12.96 0.91 14.79
C LEU A 67 13.87 0.47 13.63
N ASP A 68 15.01 -0.17 13.91
CA ASP A 68 15.92 -0.67 12.87
C ASP A 68 15.26 -1.76 12.01
N ASN A 69 14.57 -2.73 12.63
CA ASN A 69 13.79 -3.73 11.89
C ASN A 69 12.73 -3.09 10.99
N SER A 70 12.14 -1.98 11.43
CA SER A 70 11.16 -1.22 10.66
C SER A 70 11.80 -0.45 9.51
N VAL A 71 13.02 0.09 9.67
CA VAL A 71 13.82 0.68 8.57
C VAL A 71 14.12 -0.38 7.53
N GLU A 72 14.60 -1.56 7.95
CA GLU A 72 14.91 -2.66 7.05
C GLU A 72 13.70 -3.08 6.22
N PHE A 73 12.53 -3.20 6.85
CA PHE A 73 11.27 -3.49 6.16
C PHE A 73 10.93 -2.40 5.13
N LEU A 74 10.89 -1.12 5.54
CA LEU A 74 10.49 -0.01 4.65
C LEU A 74 11.42 0.19 3.46
N ALA A 75 12.70 -0.16 3.59
CA ALA A 75 13.65 -0.03 2.50
C ALA A 75 13.25 -0.85 1.26
N TRP A 76 12.61 -2.03 1.45
CA TRP A 76 12.11 -2.87 0.35
C TRP A 76 10.91 -2.26 -0.40
N PHE A 77 10.26 -1.27 0.19
CA PHE A 77 9.08 -0.62 -0.37
C PHE A 77 9.34 0.83 -0.78
N SER A 78 10.62 1.21 -0.84
CA SER A 78 11.08 2.40 -1.55
C SER A 78 11.20 2.06 -3.03
N HIS A 79 10.66 2.91 -3.90
CA HIS A 79 10.61 2.65 -5.34
C HIS A 79 11.64 3.47 -6.12
N PRO A 80 12.05 3.01 -7.33
CA PRO A 80 12.96 3.75 -8.20
C PRO A 80 12.51 5.17 -8.57
N ASP A 81 11.20 5.43 -8.59
CA ASP A 81 10.61 6.74 -8.92
C ASP A 81 10.49 7.69 -7.70
N GLY A 82 11.04 7.29 -6.56
CA GLY A 82 10.98 8.05 -5.32
C GLY A 82 9.66 7.91 -4.56
N THR A 83 8.71 7.11 -5.02
CA THR A 83 7.48 6.82 -4.25
C THR A 83 7.73 5.74 -3.19
N LEU A 84 6.80 5.61 -2.23
CA LEU A 84 6.81 4.58 -1.20
C LEU A 84 5.38 4.14 -0.89
N GLY A 85 5.16 2.83 -0.78
CA GLY A 85 3.85 2.29 -0.44
C GLY A 85 2.86 2.25 -1.61
N GLY A 86 1.58 2.22 -1.28
CA GLY A 86 0.49 2.21 -2.25
C GLY A 86 -0.46 1.05 -2.08
N GLU A 87 -1.13 0.68 -3.17
CA GLU A 87 -2.29 -0.19 -3.19
C GLU A 87 -2.02 -1.62 -2.70
N TYR A 88 -0.74 -2.03 -2.69
CA TYR A 88 -0.33 -3.29 -2.08
C TYR A 88 -0.30 -3.25 -0.54
N GLY A 89 -0.33 -2.07 0.10
CA GLY A 89 -0.40 -1.87 1.54
C GLY A 89 -1.82 -1.98 2.12
N SER A 90 -1.94 -2.21 3.43
CA SER A 90 -3.26 -2.41 4.07
C SER A 90 -4.16 -1.17 4.01
N ARG A 91 -3.60 0.05 3.95
CA ARG A 91 -4.35 1.30 3.76
C ARG A 91 -4.36 1.81 2.33
N ARG A 92 -3.59 1.20 1.43
CA ARG A 92 -3.57 1.53 -0.01
C ARG A 92 -3.17 2.97 -0.27
N THR A 93 -2.14 3.45 0.42
CA THR A 93 -1.74 4.86 0.40
C THR A 93 -0.26 5.01 0.09
N ASN A 94 0.05 6.07 -0.67
CA ASN A 94 1.42 6.51 -0.99
C ASN A 94 1.90 7.65 -0.08
N ILE A 95 1.15 7.96 0.98
CA ILE A 95 1.58 9.02 1.91
C ILE A 95 2.85 8.58 2.62
N PHE A 96 3.81 9.50 2.72
CA PHE A 96 5.08 9.27 3.40
C PHE A 96 5.33 10.38 4.43
N TYR A 97 5.71 9.97 5.63
CA TYR A 97 6.01 10.85 6.76
C TYR A 97 7.51 10.81 7.05
N PRO A 98 8.30 11.78 6.53
CA PRO A 98 9.76 11.68 6.55
C PRO A 98 10.40 11.87 7.92
N GLY A 99 9.71 12.53 8.86
CA GLY A 99 10.30 13.00 10.11
C GLY A 99 10.94 11.89 10.93
N GLY A 100 10.28 10.74 11.06
CA GLY A 100 10.79 9.64 11.86
C GLY A 100 12.08 9.04 11.29
N LEU A 101 12.10 8.83 9.99
CA LEU A 101 13.28 8.30 9.30
C LEU A 101 14.40 9.34 9.22
N SER A 102 14.09 10.64 9.21
CA SER A 102 15.12 11.69 9.26
C SER A 102 15.87 11.72 10.60
N ILE A 103 15.15 11.47 11.71
CA ILE A 103 15.76 11.32 13.05
C ILE A 103 16.65 10.08 13.06
N LEU A 104 16.15 8.95 12.57
CA LEU A 104 16.90 7.69 12.51
C LEU A 104 18.09 7.77 11.54
N GLY A 105 18.02 8.61 10.51
CA GLY A 105 19.09 8.83 9.53
C GLY A 105 20.40 9.29 10.16
N GLN A 106 20.37 9.88 11.36
CA GLN A 106 21.58 10.28 12.10
C GLN A 106 22.42 9.09 12.58
N SER A 107 21.82 7.90 12.70
CA SER A 107 22.50 6.68 13.16
C SER A 107 22.31 5.48 12.23
N ASN A 108 21.42 5.58 11.23
CA ASN A 108 21.09 4.50 10.31
C ASN A 108 21.13 5.01 8.84
N SER A 109 22.17 4.63 8.10
CA SER A 109 22.38 5.06 6.71
C SER A 109 21.30 4.57 5.74
N GLN A 110 20.61 3.46 6.05
CA GLN A 110 19.50 2.99 5.25
C GLN A 110 18.27 3.88 5.42
N ALA A 111 18.03 4.40 6.62
CA ALA A 111 16.97 5.40 6.86
C ALA A 111 17.23 6.69 6.05
N SER A 112 18.47 7.17 6.01
CA SER A 112 18.88 8.27 5.12
C SER A 112 18.59 7.99 3.66
N GLY A 113 18.87 6.76 3.20
CA GLY A 113 18.56 6.32 1.84
C GLY A 113 17.07 6.43 1.50
N ILE A 114 16.19 5.99 2.40
CA ILE A 114 14.73 6.07 2.22
C ILE A 114 14.29 7.53 2.12
N VAL A 115 14.74 8.39 3.05
CA VAL A 115 14.37 9.80 3.11
C VAL A 115 14.80 10.56 1.85
N LEU A 116 16.04 10.38 1.42
CA LEU A 116 16.56 11.07 0.24
C LEU A 116 15.89 10.58 -1.04
N ASN A 117 15.60 9.28 -1.16
CA ASN A 117 14.84 8.76 -2.29
C ASN A 117 13.41 9.33 -2.33
N ALA A 118 12.73 9.37 -1.19
CA ALA A 118 11.38 9.94 -1.09
C ALA A 118 11.34 11.44 -1.39
N SER A 119 12.38 12.19 -1.00
CA SER A 119 12.51 13.61 -1.29
C SER A 119 12.58 13.87 -2.80
N ARG A 120 13.33 13.05 -3.55
CA ARG A 120 13.37 13.10 -5.02
C ARG A 120 12.00 12.85 -5.66
N GLY A 121 11.22 11.93 -5.11
CA GLY A 121 9.84 11.68 -5.56
C GLY A 121 8.92 12.89 -5.31
N GLY A 122 9.12 13.60 -4.19
CA GLY A 122 8.45 14.86 -3.88
C GLY A 122 8.81 15.98 -4.86
N GLU A 123 10.10 16.18 -5.14
CA GLU A 123 10.60 17.16 -6.12
C GLU A 123 10.05 16.90 -7.53
N SER A 124 9.86 15.62 -7.88
CA SER A 124 9.28 15.19 -9.16
C SER A 124 7.75 15.25 -9.21
N GLY A 125 7.08 15.67 -8.13
CA GLY A 125 5.62 15.76 -8.03
C GLY A 125 4.89 14.40 -7.99
N LEU A 126 5.61 13.31 -7.69
CA LEU A 126 5.09 11.94 -7.64
C LEU A 126 4.65 11.52 -6.23
N ALA A 127 5.19 12.17 -5.19
CA ALA A 127 4.83 11.91 -3.80
C ALA A 127 3.63 12.76 -3.34
N VAL A 128 2.88 12.25 -2.36
CA VAL A 128 1.80 12.98 -1.69
C VAL A 128 2.39 14.18 -0.94
N SER A 129 1.87 15.37 -1.24
CA SER A 129 2.28 16.64 -0.67
C SER A 129 1.26 17.21 0.32
N LEU A 130 1.58 18.33 0.97
CA LEU A 130 0.68 19.02 1.88
C LEU A 130 -0.61 19.53 1.21
N SER A 131 -0.60 19.78 -0.11
CA SER A 131 -1.80 20.18 -0.85
C SER A 131 -2.74 19.01 -1.17
N ASP A 132 -2.25 17.77 -1.09
CA ASP A 132 -3.00 16.58 -1.49
C ASP A 132 -3.76 15.94 -0.32
N VAL A 133 -3.34 16.24 0.91
CA VAL A 133 -3.84 15.56 2.11
C VAL A 133 -5.09 16.19 2.71
N ASP A 134 -5.90 15.37 3.37
CA ASP A 134 -7.03 15.85 4.16
C ASP A 134 -6.58 16.60 5.42
N MET A 135 -7.52 17.29 6.06
CA MET A 135 -7.27 18.00 7.33
C MET A 135 -6.74 17.09 8.45
N GLY A 136 -7.05 15.79 8.41
CA GLY A 136 -6.58 14.83 9.41
C GLY A 136 -5.09 14.52 9.27
N ASN A 137 -4.57 14.56 8.05
CA ASN A 137 -3.16 14.27 7.76
C ASN A 137 -2.32 15.53 7.52
N LEU A 138 -2.95 16.70 7.35
CA LEU A 138 -2.24 17.98 7.19
C LEU A 138 -1.30 18.27 8.36
N ALA A 139 -1.79 18.22 9.60
CA ALA A 139 -0.99 18.48 10.79
C ALA A 139 0.18 17.49 10.96
N PRO A 140 -0.03 16.15 10.98
CA PRO A 140 1.08 15.21 11.14
C PRO A 140 2.08 15.27 9.97
N LEU A 141 1.62 15.47 8.73
CA LEU A 141 2.54 15.60 7.61
C LEU A 141 3.37 16.88 7.72
N SER A 142 2.77 18.00 8.14
CA SER A 142 3.48 19.27 8.38
C SER A 142 4.55 19.13 9.46
N GLU A 143 4.21 18.50 10.60
CA GLU A 143 5.19 18.25 11.68
C GLU A 143 6.36 17.37 11.21
N ASN A 144 6.08 16.41 10.33
CA ASN A 144 7.11 15.56 9.74
C ASN A 144 8.02 16.30 8.76
N GLN A 145 7.49 17.27 8.00
CA GLN A 145 8.32 18.12 7.12
C GLN A 145 9.24 19.04 7.94
N ILE A 146 8.74 19.59 9.04
CA ILE A 146 9.57 20.37 9.97
C ILE A 146 10.69 19.49 10.54
N ALA A 147 10.34 18.31 11.06
CA ALA A 147 11.33 17.37 11.59
C ALA A 147 12.36 16.96 10.52
N LEU A 148 11.95 16.74 9.26
CA LEU A 148 12.89 16.50 8.17
C LEU A 148 13.90 17.66 8.04
N SER A 149 13.42 18.90 8.00
CA SER A 149 14.27 20.09 7.85
C SER A 149 15.27 20.25 9.00
N GLU A 150 14.87 19.92 10.23
CA GLU A 150 15.72 20.01 11.43
C GLU A 150 16.84 18.96 11.44
N ASN A 151 16.61 17.80 10.82
CA ASN A 151 17.51 16.65 10.92
C ASN A 151 18.33 16.38 9.64
N LEU A 152 17.96 16.99 8.50
CA LEU A 152 18.52 16.69 7.18
C LEU A 152 20.06 16.76 7.14
N GLN A 153 20.64 17.80 7.75
CA GLN A 153 22.09 18.04 7.74
C GLN A 153 22.88 17.05 8.61
N ASN A 154 22.22 16.42 9.60
CA ASN A 154 22.85 15.50 10.55
C ASN A 154 22.73 14.04 10.13
N MET A 155 22.04 13.74 9.02
CA MET A 155 21.88 12.39 8.54
C MET A 155 23.19 11.82 8.02
N LEU A 156 23.42 10.53 8.26
CA LEU A 156 24.51 9.78 7.67
C LEU A 156 24.38 9.72 6.14
N PRO A 157 25.48 9.52 5.41
CA PRO A 157 25.44 9.22 3.99
C PRO A 157 24.50 8.06 3.67
N PRO A 158 23.68 8.14 2.60
CA PRO A 158 22.68 7.13 2.30
C PRO A 158 23.30 5.79 1.90
N ALA A 159 22.82 4.71 2.50
CA ALA A 159 23.11 3.37 2.02
C ALA A 159 22.27 3.03 0.77
N PRO A 160 22.76 2.17 -0.14
CA PRO A 160 22.00 1.71 -1.29
C PRO A 160 20.72 0.98 -0.90
N LEU A 161 19.58 1.41 -1.45
CA LEU A 161 18.28 0.77 -1.20
C LEU A 161 18.15 -0.56 -1.96
N PRO A 162 17.30 -1.50 -1.50
CA PRO A 162 17.09 -2.79 -2.16
C PRO A 162 16.84 -2.71 -3.67
N PHE A 163 16.08 -1.71 -4.14
CA PHE A 163 15.84 -1.53 -5.58
C PHE A 163 17.10 -1.19 -6.38
N SER A 164 18.16 -0.66 -5.76
CA SER A 164 19.40 -0.34 -6.49
C SER A 164 20.27 -1.57 -6.80
N ARG A 165 19.98 -2.71 -6.15
CA ARG A 165 20.73 -3.96 -6.35
C ARG A 165 20.48 -4.54 -7.75
N LYS A 166 21.51 -5.17 -8.34
CA LYS A 166 21.38 -5.87 -9.64
C LYS A 166 20.38 -7.02 -9.57
N ARG A 167 20.35 -7.72 -8.44
CA ARG A 167 19.38 -8.78 -8.13
C ARG A 167 18.93 -8.65 -6.69
N SER A 168 17.63 -8.75 -6.46
CA SER A 168 17.06 -8.74 -5.12
C SER A 168 15.76 -9.52 -5.10
N PHE A 169 15.55 -10.33 -4.07
CA PHE A 169 14.32 -11.09 -3.90
C PHE A 169 14.01 -11.17 -2.40
N ARG A 170 12.80 -10.79 -2.00
CA ARG A 170 12.35 -10.88 -0.61
C ARG A 170 10.86 -11.14 -0.55
N VAL A 171 10.49 -12.19 0.16
CA VAL A 171 9.10 -12.55 0.46
C VAL A 171 8.81 -12.17 1.91
N PHE A 172 7.74 -11.42 2.11
CA PHE A 172 7.18 -11.06 3.40
C PHE A 172 5.82 -11.76 3.53
N LEU A 173 5.84 -12.98 4.08
CA LEU A 173 4.66 -13.84 4.25
C LEU A 173 3.65 -13.25 5.23
N GLU A 174 4.08 -12.67 6.35
CA GLU A 174 3.14 -12.07 7.30
C GLU A 174 2.48 -10.82 6.67
N ALA A 175 3.27 -9.96 6.01
CA ALA A 175 2.78 -8.79 5.28
C ALA A 175 1.91 -9.15 4.07
N GLY A 176 2.18 -10.30 3.44
CA GLY A 176 1.60 -10.67 2.15
C GLY A 176 2.13 -9.82 1.00
N MET A 177 3.44 -9.62 0.97
CA MET A 177 4.13 -8.81 -0.03
C MET A 177 5.39 -9.51 -0.55
N VAL A 178 5.73 -9.29 -1.81
CA VAL A 178 6.99 -9.75 -2.39
C VAL A 178 7.66 -8.62 -3.16
N ALA A 179 8.95 -8.48 -2.98
CA ALA A 179 9.78 -7.53 -3.71
C ALA A 179 10.81 -8.29 -4.55
N VAL A 180 10.84 -8.00 -5.84
CA VAL A 180 11.75 -8.62 -6.82
C VAL A 180 12.46 -7.52 -7.60
N GLY A 181 13.76 -7.64 -7.80
CA GLY A 181 14.54 -6.67 -8.54
C GLY A 181 15.56 -7.32 -9.44
N TYR A 182 15.63 -6.82 -10.66
CA TYR A 182 16.66 -7.10 -11.66
C TYR A 182 17.32 -5.80 -12.11
N SER A 183 18.39 -5.87 -12.90
CA SER A 183 19.12 -4.66 -13.34
C SER A 183 18.23 -3.61 -14.02
N LYS A 184 17.16 -4.04 -14.71
CA LYS A 184 16.26 -3.15 -15.47
C LYS A 184 15.01 -2.68 -14.72
N TYR A 185 14.55 -3.45 -13.73
CA TYR A 185 13.27 -3.16 -13.08
C TYR A 185 13.22 -3.60 -11.62
N TYR A 186 12.28 -3.00 -10.90
CA TYR A 186 11.89 -3.39 -9.55
C TYR A 186 10.39 -3.65 -9.52
N ALA A 187 9.97 -4.79 -8.97
CA ALA A 187 8.59 -5.23 -8.94
C ALA A 187 8.14 -5.50 -7.50
N ILE A 188 6.93 -5.03 -7.17
CA ILE A 188 6.27 -5.29 -5.89
C ILE A 188 4.97 -6.04 -6.16
N VAL A 189 4.78 -7.16 -5.48
CA VAL A 189 3.57 -7.98 -5.53
C VAL A 189 2.85 -7.91 -4.19
N GLY A 190 1.61 -7.44 -4.18
CA GLY A 190 0.71 -7.44 -3.01
C GLY A 190 -0.19 -8.66 -2.99
N LEU A 191 0.29 -9.76 -2.40
CA LEU A 191 -0.41 -11.05 -2.30
C LEU A 191 -1.72 -10.91 -1.51
N ARG A 192 -1.65 -10.28 -0.33
CA ARG A 192 -2.79 -10.10 0.59
C ARG A 192 -3.80 -9.10 0.06
N ASN A 193 -3.38 -8.14 -0.77
CA ASN A 193 -4.15 -6.96 -1.15
C ASN A 193 -4.45 -6.96 -2.65
N GLY A 194 -5.21 -7.96 -3.13
CA GLY A 194 -5.74 -7.97 -4.49
C GLY A 194 -4.84 -8.51 -5.58
N GLY A 195 -3.68 -9.05 -5.21
CA GLY A 195 -2.69 -9.49 -6.17
C GLY A 195 -2.06 -8.32 -6.91
N VAL A 196 -1.97 -7.14 -6.27
CA VAL A 196 -1.37 -5.94 -6.86
C VAL A 196 0.00 -6.29 -7.44
N LEU A 197 0.29 -5.83 -8.66
CA LEU A 197 1.60 -5.92 -9.28
C LEU A 197 1.99 -4.52 -9.74
N LYS A 198 2.95 -3.93 -9.03
CA LYS A 198 3.62 -2.70 -9.46
C LYS A 198 4.98 -3.04 -10.02
N VAL A 199 5.33 -2.46 -11.16
CA VAL A 199 6.66 -2.62 -11.76
C VAL A 199 7.20 -1.27 -12.14
N PHE A 200 8.45 -1.02 -11.76
CA PHE A 200 9.15 0.23 -11.94
C PHE A 200 10.36 -0.01 -12.85
N SER A 201 10.50 0.77 -13.90
CA SER A 201 11.73 0.82 -14.69
C SER A 201 12.80 1.55 -13.88
N LYS A 202 13.97 0.93 -13.71
CA LYS A 202 15.11 1.56 -13.04
C LYS A 202 15.78 2.59 -13.94
N ASP A 203 15.77 2.34 -15.25
CA ASP A 203 16.36 3.23 -16.26
C ASP A 203 15.52 4.52 -16.39
N MET A 204 14.20 4.41 -16.48
CA MET A 204 13.32 5.57 -16.60
C MET A 204 12.93 6.20 -15.26
N GLN A 205 13.19 5.50 -14.15
CA GLN A 205 12.74 5.88 -12.80
C GLN A 205 11.24 6.19 -12.73
N LYS A 206 10.43 5.31 -13.32
CA LYS A 206 8.97 5.46 -13.42
C LYS A 206 8.27 4.12 -13.24
N VAL A 207 7.05 4.16 -12.71
CA VAL A 207 6.13 3.04 -12.77
C VAL A 207 5.73 2.75 -14.23
N VAL A 208 5.88 1.49 -14.64
CA VAL A 208 5.53 0.98 -15.98
C VAL A 208 4.36 0.00 -15.94
N VAL A 209 4.07 -0.55 -14.75
CA VAL A 209 2.88 -1.37 -14.49
C VAL A 209 2.31 -0.94 -13.16
N ASP A 210 1.02 -0.61 -13.13
CA ASP A 210 0.26 -0.32 -11.91
C ASP A 210 -1.02 -1.15 -11.84
N ASN A 211 -0.85 -2.47 -11.85
CA ASN A 211 -1.97 -3.41 -11.85
C ASN A 211 -2.47 -3.60 -10.41
N CYS A 212 -3.59 -2.97 -10.09
CA CYS A 212 -4.13 -2.96 -8.74
C CYS A 212 -5.08 -4.13 -8.40
N GLY A 213 -5.10 -5.18 -9.25
CA GLY A 213 -5.98 -6.33 -9.14
C GLY A 213 -7.12 -6.29 -10.16
N TYR A 214 -8.18 -7.07 -9.90
CA TYR A 214 -9.35 -7.14 -10.77
C TYR A 214 -10.55 -6.38 -10.19
N VAL A 215 -11.34 -5.79 -11.07
CA VAL A 215 -12.67 -5.24 -10.80
C VAL A 215 -13.66 -5.82 -11.79
N GLY A 216 -14.82 -6.26 -11.32
CA GLY A 216 -15.86 -6.81 -12.18
C GLY A 216 -17.24 -6.32 -11.81
N VAL A 217 -18.17 -6.49 -12.74
CA VAL A 217 -19.60 -6.33 -12.51
C VAL A 217 -20.26 -7.68 -12.76
N THR A 218 -21.07 -8.13 -11.81
CA THR A 218 -21.84 -9.39 -11.94
C THR A 218 -23.11 -9.18 -12.76
N GLY A 219 -23.75 -10.26 -13.21
CA GLY A 219 -25.07 -10.21 -13.87
C GLY A 219 -26.17 -9.57 -13.01
N ARG A 220 -25.98 -9.42 -11.68
CA ARG A 220 -26.89 -8.70 -10.76
C ARG A 220 -26.49 -7.25 -10.51
N ASN A 221 -25.63 -6.67 -11.35
CA ASN A 221 -25.06 -5.33 -11.18
C ASN A 221 -24.32 -5.10 -9.85
N LYS A 222 -23.87 -6.15 -9.16
CA LYS A 222 -22.96 -6.00 -8.02
C LYS A 222 -21.54 -5.81 -8.53
N LYS A 223 -20.82 -4.83 -7.97
CA LYS A 223 -19.38 -4.64 -8.17
C LYS A 223 -18.61 -5.65 -7.32
N ILE A 224 -17.57 -6.24 -7.88
CA ILE A 224 -16.68 -7.18 -7.20
C ILE A 224 -15.23 -6.81 -7.46
N THR A 225 -14.32 -7.20 -6.57
CA THR A 225 -12.89 -6.95 -6.72
C THR A 225 -12.06 -8.00 -5.99
N THR A 226 -10.81 -8.19 -6.43
CA THR A 226 -9.81 -8.93 -5.65
C THR A 226 -9.18 -8.04 -4.56
N GLN A 227 -9.23 -6.71 -4.68
CA GLN A 227 -8.46 -5.75 -3.84
C GLN A 227 -9.01 -5.53 -2.42
N ILE A 228 -9.40 -6.61 -1.77
CA ILE A 228 -9.74 -6.69 -0.34
C ILE A 228 -8.64 -7.48 0.37
N SER A 229 -8.25 -7.00 1.56
CA SER A 229 -7.24 -7.67 2.38
C SER A 229 -7.75 -9.04 2.82
N GLN A 230 -7.06 -10.10 2.44
CA GLN A 230 -7.55 -11.47 2.58
C GLN A 230 -6.43 -12.48 2.82
N ASP A 231 -6.79 -13.69 3.22
CA ASP A 231 -5.84 -14.80 3.23
C ASP A 231 -5.55 -15.26 1.81
N TYR A 232 -4.38 -15.88 1.63
CA TYR A 232 -3.88 -16.29 0.34
C TYR A 232 -3.05 -17.58 0.50
N SER A 233 -3.00 -18.39 -0.54
CA SER A 233 -2.01 -19.47 -0.66
C SER A 233 -0.91 -19.04 -1.62
N ILE A 234 0.34 -19.36 -1.30
CA ILE A 234 1.50 -19.05 -2.14
C ILE A 234 2.39 -20.27 -2.31
N LEU A 235 2.89 -20.45 -3.53
CA LEU A 235 4.00 -21.33 -3.86
C LEU A 235 5.11 -20.46 -4.45
N VAL A 236 6.28 -20.48 -3.81
CA VAL A 236 7.46 -19.80 -4.30
C VAL A 236 8.39 -20.88 -4.87
N ASN A 237 8.62 -20.86 -6.18
CA ASN A 237 9.50 -21.80 -6.85
C ASN A 237 10.69 -21.05 -7.43
N SER A 238 11.90 -21.36 -6.94
CA SER A 238 13.12 -20.60 -7.24
C SER A 238 12.96 -19.08 -6.99
N GLU A 239 14.03 -18.29 -7.00
CA GLU A 239 13.95 -16.83 -6.74
C GLU A 239 13.24 -16.03 -7.86
N ASN A 240 12.52 -16.70 -8.76
CA ASN A 240 12.04 -16.13 -10.00
C ASN A 240 10.61 -16.55 -10.37
N ARG A 241 9.91 -17.38 -9.60
CA ARG A 241 8.50 -17.71 -9.86
C ARG A 241 7.67 -17.68 -8.59
N ILE A 242 6.51 -17.03 -8.69
CA ILE A 242 5.55 -16.94 -7.60
C ILE A 242 4.18 -17.32 -8.15
N VAL A 243 3.55 -18.30 -7.53
CA VAL A 243 2.15 -18.66 -7.81
C VAL A 243 1.34 -18.41 -6.56
N PHE A 244 0.25 -17.67 -6.67
CA PHE A 244 -0.64 -17.43 -5.53
C PHE A 244 -2.11 -17.44 -5.91
N LYS A 245 -2.97 -17.76 -4.95
CA LYS A 245 -4.43 -17.82 -5.12
C LYS A 245 -5.14 -16.90 -4.12
N ILE A 246 -6.08 -16.12 -4.63
CA ILE A 246 -6.94 -15.20 -3.87
C ILE A 246 -8.39 -15.26 -4.35
N GLN A 247 -9.32 -14.72 -3.55
CA GLN A 247 -10.75 -14.68 -3.78
C GLN A 247 -11.22 -13.29 -4.26
N PHE A 248 -12.31 -13.26 -5.00
CA PHE A 248 -13.09 -12.06 -5.25
C PHE A 248 -14.04 -11.74 -4.09
N TYR A 249 -14.30 -10.46 -3.86
CA TYR A 249 -15.24 -9.97 -2.85
C TYR A 249 -16.20 -8.94 -3.45
N GLU A 250 -17.41 -8.81 -2.90
CA GLU A 250 -18.28 -7.68 -3.22
C GLU A 250 -17.65 -6.35 -2.78
N LEU A 251 -17.54 -5.41 -3.72
CA LEU A 251 -17.06 -4.07 -3.46
C LEU A 251 -18.18 -3.25 -2.78
N LEU A 252 -17.91 -2.76 -1.57
CA LEU A 252 -18.82 -1.87 -0.86
C LEU A 252 -18.70 -0.45 -1.41
N ASP A 253 -19.61 -0.07 -2.31
CA ASP A 253 -19.70 1.28 -2.89
C ASP A 253 -20.89 2.07 -2.32
N ALA A 254 -21.04 2.04 -0.99
CA ALA A 254 -22.16 2.68 -0.31
C ALA A 254 -21.87 4.17 -0.06
N VAL A 255 -22.35 5.03 -0.96
CA VAL A 255 -22.35 6.49 -0.72
C VAL A 255 -23.48 6.84 0.27
N PRO A 256 -23.22 7.61 1.33
CA PRO A 256 -24.26 8.03 2.25
C PRO A 256 -25.27 8.94 1.54
N THR A 257 -26.56 8.61 1.63
CA THR A 257 -27.63 9.46 1.10
C THR A 257 -27.76 10.74 1.93
N PRO A 258 -28.33 11.83 1.38
CA PRO A 258 -28.55 13.07 2.14
C PRO A 258 -29.29 12.83 3.47
N PHE A 259 -30.30 11.97 3.46
CA PHE A 259 -31.04 11.60 4.67
C PHE A 259 -30.16 10.87 5.70
N ARG A 260 -29.32 9.91 5.27
CA ARG A 260 -28.37 9.24 6.16
C ARG A 260 -27.37 10.23 6.76
N MET A 261 -26.96 11.24 6.00
CA MET A 261 -26.09 12.32 6.49
C MET A 261 -26.79 13.19 7.54
N ILE A 262 -28.05 13.59 7.31
CA ILE A 262 -28.85 14.34 8.30
C ILE A 262 -29.00 13.53 9.59
N LEU A 263 -29.38 12.25 9.48
CA LEU A 263 -29.53 11.38 10.65
C LEU A 263 -28.21 11.26 11.42
N LEU A 264 -27.08 11.05 10.72
CA LEU A 264 -25.77 10.99 11.35
C LEU A 264 -25.41 12.30 12.07
N ARG A 265 -25.76 13.46 11.49
CA ARG A 265 -25.54 14.77 12.12
C ARG A 265 -26.40 14.94 13.37
N VAL A 266 -27.67 14.54 13.33
CA VAL A 266 -28.55 14.56 14.52
C VAL A 266 -27.99 13.65 15.62
N LEU A 267 -27.55 12.43 15.27
CA LEU A 267 -26.91 11.51 16.22
C LEU A 267 -25.63 12.11 16.83
N ASN A 268 -24.80 12.77 16.02
CA ASN A 268 -23.60 13.48 16.48
C ASN A 268 -23.91 14.60 17.48
N LEU A 269 -25.01 15.35 17.26
CA LEU A 269 -25.43 16.44 18.14
C LEU A 269 -26.19 15.97 19.39
N THR A 270 -26.66 14.73 19.41
CA THR A 270 -27.48 14.18 20.50
C THR A 270 -26.76 13.03 21.21
N VAL A 271 -27.03 11.79 20.80
CA VAL A 271 -26.63 10.55 21.47
C VAL A 271 -25.11 10.36 21.49
N MET A 272 -24.42 10.73 20.41
CA MET A 272 -22.98 10.53 20.29
C MET A 272 -22.14 11.57 21.04
N ARG A 273 -22.75 12.60 21.65
CA ARG A 273 -22.05 13.49 22.60
C ARG A 273 -21.62 12.74 23.85
N ASN A 274 -22.35 11.69 24.24
CA ASN A 274 -21.91 10.81 25.31
C ASN A 274 -20.78 9.91 24.82
N VAL A 275 -19.59 10.00 25.42
CA VAL A 275 -18.39 9.27 25.02
C VAL A 275 -18.61 7.75 24.92
N ARG A 276 -19.37 7.16 25.85
CA ARG A 276 -19.63 5.71 25.85
C ARG A 276 -20.53 5.31 24.69
N MET A 277 -21.64 6.03 24.50
CA MET A 277 -22.60 5.76 23.42
C MET A 277 -22.01 6.07 22.05
N GLY A 278 -21.26 7.16 21.92
CA GLY A 278 -20.53 7.54 20.72
C GLY A 278 -19.52 6.46 20.31
N ASN A 279 -18.74 5.93 21.26
CA ASN A 279 -17.82 4.82 21.00
C ASN A 279 -18.55 3.53 20.59
N PHE A 280 -19.72 3.25 21.17
CA PHE A 280 -20.54 2.09 20.78
C PHE A 280 -21.09 2.23 19.35
N ILE A 281 -21.69 3.37 19.01
CA ILE A 281 -22.20 3.67 17.66
C ILE A 281 -21.05 3.63 16.65
N LYS A 282 -19.88 4.19 16.99
CA LYS A 282 -18.67 4.10 16.16
C LYS A 282 -18.29 2.66 15.86
N LYS A 283 -18.31 1.76 16.85
CA LYS A 283 -18.04 0.32 16.63
C LYS A 283 -19.03 -0.32 15.68
N ILE A 284 -20.33 0.03 15.77
CA ILE A 284 -21.35 -0.44 14.83
C ILE A 284 -21.07 0.05 13.41
N LEU A 285 -20.80 1.35 13.24
CA LEU A 285 -20.50 1.93 11.93
C LEU A 285 -19.26 1.30 11.29
N VAL A 286 -18.19 1.12 12.05
CA VAL A 286 -16.97 0.44 11.59
C VAL A 286 -17.30 -0.99 11.14
N ARG A 287 -18.08 -1.75 11.92
CA ARG A 287 -18.47 -3.11 11.55
C ARG A 287 -19.31 -3.16 10.28
N LEU A 288 -20.20 -2.19 10.06
CA LEU A 288 -21.08 -2.13 8.90
C LEU A 288 -20.37 -1.66 7.63
N LEU A 289 -19.50 -0.67 7.73
CA LEU A 289 -18.90 0.02 6.57
C LEU A 289 -17.51 -0.51 6.19
N ILE A 290 -16.77 -1.08 7.15
CA ILE A 290 -15.36 -1.47 6.95
C ILE A 290 -15.20 -2.98 7.12
N SER A 291 -15.75 -3.58 8.18
CA SER A 291 -15.39 -4.96 8.55
C SER A 291 -16.12 -6.07 7.79
N LYS A 292 -17.24 -5.79 7.11
CA LYS A 292 -18.05 -6.84 6.48
C LYS A 292 -17.56 -7.18 5.07
N LYS A 293 -16.56 -8.06 4.99
CA LYS A 293 -16.10 -8.68 3.73
C LYS A 293 -17.14 -9.70 3.27
N LYS A 294 -17.62 -9.58 2.02
CA LYS A 294 -18.57 -10.53 1.43
C LYS A 294 -17.89 -11.29 0.28
N PRO A 295 -17.46 -12.54 0.49
CA PRO A 295 -16.79 -13.31 -0.56
C PRO A 295 -17.76 -13.54 -1.72
N PHE A 296 -17.22 -13.45 -2.93
CA PHE A 296 -17.89 -13.82 -4.17
C PHE A 296 -17.29 -15.16 -4.65
N PRO A 297 -18.08 -16.12 -5.15
CA PRO A 297 -17.60 -17.45 -5.55
C PRO A 297 -16.82 -17.42 -6.88
N ALA A 298 -15.73 -16.67 -6.89
CA ALA A 298 -14.70 -16.69 -7.91
C ALA A 298 -13.32 -16.50 -7.27
N THR A 299 -12.32 -17.15 -7.84
CA THR A 299 -10.93 -17.07 -7.40
C THR A 299 -10.03 -16.64 -8.55
N LEU A 300 -8.93 -15.98 -8.21
CA LEU A 300 -7.82 -15.69 -9.10
C LEU A 300 -6.62 -16.51 -8.64
N THR A 301 -6.07 -17.32 -9.54
CA THR A 301 -4.72 -17.88 -9.41
C THR A 301 -3.80 -17.10 -10.33
N ARG A 302 -2.78 -16.44 -9.78
CA ARG A 302 -1.79 -15.67 -10.54
C ARG A 302 -0.44 -16.36 -10.46
N ASP A 303 0.15 -16.64 -11.61
CA ASP A 303 1.49 -17.17 -11.79
C ASP A 303 2.37 -16.10 -12.43
N ILE A 304 3.42 -15.68 -11.72
CA ILE A 304 4.34 -14.65 -12.16
C ILE A 304 5.73 -15.28 -12.29
N GLN A 305 6.26 -15.26 -13.50
CA GLN A 305 7.64 -15.64 -13.81
C GLN A 305 8.46 -14.36 -14.05
N PHE A 306 9.46 -14.14 -13.22
CA PHE A 306 10.42 -13.05 -13.34
C PHE A 306 11.67 -13.51 -14.10
N SER A 307 12.20 -12.65 -14.95
CA SER A 307 13.50 -12.82 -15.61
C SER A 307 14.20 -11.46 -15.72
N GLU A 308 15.45 -11.44 -16.19
CA GLU A 308 16.20 -10.17 -16.29
C GLU A 308 15.58 -9.15 -17.24
N GLN A 309 14.93 -9.63 -18.30
CA GLN A 309 14.41 -8.80 -19.40
C GLN A 309 12.89 -8.82 -19.51
N GLU A 310 12.22 -9.74 -18.82
CA GLU A 310 10.78 -9.92 -18.97
C GLU A 310 10.13 -10.37 -17.67
N ILE A 311 8.89 -9.93 -17.45
CA ILE A 311 7.98 -10.53 -16.47
C ILE A 311 6.83 -11.15 -17.25
N SER A 312 6.62 -12.46 -17.11
CA SER A 312 5.50 -13.16 -17.73
C SER A 312 4.46 -13.49 -16.66
N ILE A 313 3.20 -13.17 -16.94
CA ILE A 313 2.08 -13.35 -16.02
C ILE A 313 1.04 -14.25 -16.67
N THR A 314 0.58 -15.26 -15.93
CA THR A 314 -0.59 -16.06 -16.28
C THR A 314 -1.61 -15.95 -15.15
N ASP A 315 -2.78 -15.41 -15.46
CA ASP A 315 -3.90 -15.30 -14.56
C ASP A 315 -4.98 -16.31 -14.93
N VAL A 316 -5.38 -17.14 -13.98
CA VAL A 316 -6.50 -18.06 -14.12
C VAL A 316 -7.63 -17.59 -13.22
N VAL A 317 -8.76 -17.21 -13.80
CA VAL A 317 -9.96 -16.85 -13.05
C VAL A 317 -10.95 -18.00 -13.13
N GLU A 318 -11.34 -18.52 -11.98
CA GLU A 318 -12.29 -19.63 -11.83
C GLU A 318 -13.55 -19.13 -11.14
N THR A 319 -14.73 -19.61 -11.53
CA THR A 319 -15.99 -19.29 -10.87
C THR A 319 -16.99 -20.43 -10.86
N ASP A 320 -17.60 -20.64 -9.69
CA ASP A 320 -18.73 -21.57 -9.52
C ASP A 320 -20.07 -20.92 -9.91
N ALA A 321 -20.06 -19.64 -10.30
CA ALA A 321 -21.25 -18.88 -10.66
C ALA A 321 -21.74 -19.19 -12.08
N LYS A 322 -22.06 -20.45 -12.36
CA LYS A 322 -22.43 -21.03 -13.68
C LYS A 322 -23.73 -20.48 -14.33
N SER A 323 -24.39 -19.48 -13.73
CA SER A 323 -25.63 -18.89 -14.26
C SER A 323 -25.35 -17.50 -14.83
N LYS A 324 -25.90 -17.16 -16.01
CA LYS A 324 -25.92 -15.79 -16.57
C LYS A 324 -26.39 -14.71 -15.56
N SER A 325 -27.22 -15.09 -14.59
CA SER A 325 -27.71 -14.20 -13.51
C SER A 325 -26.76 -14.06 -12.31
N LYS A 326 -25.68 -14.85 -12.23
CA LYS A 326 -24.70 -14.86 -11.13
C LYS A 326 -23.24 -14.68 -11.62
N GLY A 327 -22.96 -14.92 -12.90
CA GLY A 327 -21.64 -14.80 -13.50
C GLY A 327 -21.18 -13.37 -13.75
N PHE A 328 -20.02 -13.23 -14.40
CA PHE A 328 -19.43 -11.94 -14.76
C PHE A 328 -20.18 -11.32 -15.96
N ARG A 329 -20.59 -10.07 -15.82
CA ARG A 329 -21.04 -9.22 -16.92
C ARG A 329 -19.86 -8.50 -17.57
N SER A 330 -18.90 -8.08 -16.74
CA SER A 330 -17.66 -7.45 -17.19
C SER A 330 -16.55 -7.70 -16.17
N LEU A 331 -15.31 -7.71 -16.62
CA LEU A 331 -14.11 -7.86 -15.82
C LEU A 331 -13.05 -6.90 -16.35
N PHE A 332 -12.27 -6.28 -15.47
CA PHE A 332 -11.25 -5.29 -15.79
C PHE A 332 -10.04 -5.48 -14.87
N PHE A 333 -8.83 -5.24 -15.39
CA PHE A 333 -7.58 -5.20 -14.63
C PHE A 333 -6.58 -4.25 -15.31
N GLY A 334 -5.38 -4.09 -14.73
CA GLY A 334 -4.29 -3.35 -15.36
C GLY A 334 -4.25 -1.85 -15.07
N HIS A 335 -5.24 -1.31 -14.36
CA HIS A 335 -5.28 0.09 -13.95
C HIS A 335 -5.16 0.25 -12.44
N ARG A 336 -4.73 1.44 -12.03
CA ARG A 336 -4.76 1.89 -10.64
C ARG A 336 -6.20 2.09 -10.17
N PHE A 337 -6.58 1.44 -9.08
CA PHE A 337 -7.85 1.70 -8.40
C PHE A 337 -7.74 1.36 -6.91
N VAL A 338 -8.71 1.83 -6.14
CA VAL A 338 -8.78 1.58 -4.69
C VAL A 338 -10.12 0.95 -4.31
N GLY A 339 -10.06 -0.31 -3.93
CA GLY A 339 -11.18 -1.20 -3.58
C GLY A 339 -11.68 -1.08 -2.14
N LEU A 340 -11.14 -0.14 -1.36
CA LEU A 340 -11.69 0.23 -0.05
C LEU A 340 -11.98 1.72 0.05
N HIS A 341 -12.94 2.05 0.91
CA HIS A 341 -13.24 3.44 1.24
C HIS A 341 -12.37 3.90 2.42
N MET A 342 -11.12 4.31 2.17
CA MET A 342 -10.27 5.00 3.16
C MET A 342 -9.95 6.42 2.73
N ALA A 343 -9.98 7.36 3.69
CA ALA A 343 -9.75 8.79 3.46
C ALA A 343 -8.38 9.09 2.86
N SER A 344 -7.31 8.48 3.40
CA SER A 344 -5.94 8.58 2.86
C SER A 344 -5.66 7.68 1.64
N SER A 345 -6.73 7.06 1.14
CA SER A 345 -6.87 6.25 -0.08
C SER A 345 -6.36 6.81 -1.38
N ARG A 346 -6.86 8.02 -1.58
CA ARG A 346 -7.17 8.60 -2.88
C ARG A 346 -6.54 9.98 -2.96
N TYR A 347 -5.39 10.15 -2.31
CA TYR A 347 -4.56 11.31 -2.55
C TYR A 347 -4.01 11.21 -3.97
N TYR A 348 -4.18 12.29 -4.73
CA TYR A 348 -3.73 12.41 -6.09
C TYR A 348 -2.58 13.42 -6.11
N PRO A 349 -1.31 12.95 -6.10
CA PRO A 349 -0.18 13.84 -6.29
C PRO A 349 -0.37 14.64 -7.57
N GLY A 350 -0.27 15.98 -7.48
CA GLY A 350 -0.69 16.97 -8.47
C GLY A 350 -0.10 16.87 -9.89
N LEU A 351 0.74 15.88 -10.20
CA LEU A 351 1.34 15.62 -11.52
C LEU A 351 1.20 14.18 -12.03
N SER A 352 0.61 13.26 -11.24
CA SER A 352 0.63 11.82 -11.51
C SER A 352 -0.31 11.34 -12.63
N ALA A 353 -1.13 12.21 -13.24
CA ALA A 353 -2.19 11.80 -14.14
C ALA A 353 -1.77 11.54 -15.60
N LYS A 354 -0.53 11.85 -16.02
CA LYS A 354 -0.22 11.96 -17.46
C LYS A 354 0.69 10.90 -18.10
N ASN A 355 1.43 10.08 -17.35
CA ASN A 355 2.57 9.35 -17.96
C ASN A 355 2.79 7.91 -17.48
N THR A 356 1.75 7.15 -17.12
CA THR A 356 1.90 5.69 -16.97
C THR A 356 1.74 5.06 -18.35
N PRO A 357 2.76 4.36 -18.90
CA PRO A 357 2.55 3.51 -20.05
C PRO A 357 1.44 2.52 -19.69
N GLU A 358 0.29 2.61 -20.36
CA GLU A 358 -0.73 1.57 -20.24
C GLU A 358 -0.15 0.32 -20.89
N VAL A 359 0.05 -0.74 -20.10
CA VAL A 359 0.12 -2.08 -20.67
C VAL A 359 -1.22 -2.29 -21.36
N THR A 360 -1.21 -2.18 -22.70
CA THR A 360 -2.42 -2.26 -23.51
C THR A 360 -2.85 -3.72 -23.53
N ILE A 361 -3.76 -4.08 -22.64
CA ILE A 361 -4.50 -5.34 -22.75
C ILE A 361 -5.57 -5.11 -23.81
N ASP A 362 -5.64 -5.99 -24.81
CA ASP A 362 -6.66 -5.88 -25.85
C ASP A 362 -8.04 -6.02 -25.22
N GLY A 363 -8.90 -5.01 -25.38
CA GLY A 363 -10.28 -5.05 -24.89
C GLY A 363 -11.06 -6.25 -25.43
N ASN A 364 -10.71 -6.74 -26.62
CA ASN A 364 -11.30 -7.96 -27.18
C ASN A 364 -10.94 -9.23 -26.38
N GLU A 365 -9.74 -9.28 -25.80
CA GLU A 365 -9.30 -10.41 -24.96
C GLU A 365 -10.13 -10.48 -23.68
N LEU A 366 -10.37 -9.33 -23.05
CA LEU A 366 -11.23 -9.23 -21.87
C LEU A 366 -12.67 -9.65 -22.14
N ASP A 367 -13.26 -9.18 -23.25
CA ASP A 367 -14.62 -9.56 -23.65
C ASP A 367 -14.74 -11.05 -23.95
N ARG A 368 -13.70 -11.64 -24.56
CA ARG A 368 -13.62 -13.08 -24.79
C ARG A 368 -13.53 -13.84 -23.48
N SER A 369 -12.67 -13.40 -22.55
CA SER A 369 -12.54 -14.01 -21.22
C SER A 369 -13.84 -13.97 -20.41
N VAL A 370 -14.62 -12.89 -20.49
CA VAL A 370 -15.95 -12.81 -19.86
C VAL A 370 -16.92 -13.83 -20.45
N LYS A 371 -16.90 -14.03 -21.77
CA LYS A 371 -17.70 -15.07 -22.43
C LYS A 371 -17.27 -16.46 -21.98
N GLU A 372 -15.98 -16.75 -21.97
CA GLU A 372 -15.41 -18.03 -21.53
C GLU A 372 -15.76 -18.33 -20.07
N LEU A 373 -15.62 -17.36 -19.15
CA LEU A 373 -16.05 -17.48 -17.76
C LEU A 373 -17.53 -17.81 -17.62
N SER A 374 -18.36 -17.24 -18.50
CA SER A 374 -19.81 -17.47 -18.47
C SER A 374 -20.20 -18.86 -19.00
N THR A 375 -19.37 -19.48 -19.84
CA THR A 375 -19.66 -20.79 -20.46
C THR A 375 -18.94 -21.95 -19.79
N ALA A 376 -17.64 -21.81 -19.52
CA ALA A 376 -16.76 -22.86 -19.01
C ALA A 376 -16.56 -22.79 -17.49
N GLY A 377 -16.83 -21.63 -16.87
CA GLY A 377 -16.55 -21.39 -15.45
C GLY A 377 -15.08 -21.06 -15.16
N GLU A 378 -14.24 -20.95 -16.18
CA GLU A 378 -12.82 -20.63 -16.08
C GLU A 378 -12.37 -19.82 -17.31
N THR A 379 -11.40 -18.94 -17.14
CA THR A 379 -10.65 -18.33 -18.25
C THR A 379 -9.19 -18.13 -17.83
N THR A 380 -8.30 -18.12 -18.82
CA THR A 380 -6.87 -17.88 -18.62
C THR A 380 -6.44 -16.65 -19.43
N LEU A 381 -5.81 -15.70 -18.76
CA LEU A 381 -5.26 -14.48 -19.34
C LEU A 381 -3.73 -14.53 -19.25
N LYS A 382 -3.05 -14.24 -20.37
CA LYS A 382 -1.58 -14.24 -20.42
C LYS A 382 -1.09 -12.90 -20.92
N TRP A 383 -0.19 -12.28 -20.17
CA TRP A 383 0.39 -10.99 -20.53
C TRP A 383 1.81 -10.89 -19.99
N ASN A 384 2.61 -10.02 -20.59
CA ASN A 384 4.00 -9.87 -20.23
C ASN A 384 4.45 -8.40 -20.25
N VAL A 385 5.57 -8.16 -19.57
CA VAL A 385 6.23 -6.86 -19.49
C VAL A 385 7.65 -7.05 -20.00
N ASP A 386 7.93 -6.56 -21.21
CA ASP A 386 9.22 -6.73 -21.88
C ASP A 386 10.10 -5.48 -21.74
N PHE A 387 11.23 -5.61 -21.07
CA PHE A 387 12.21 -4.55 -20.81
C PHE A 387 13.28 -4.38 -21.90
N ARG A 388 13.26 -5.18 -22.98
CA ARG A 388 14.25 -5.08 -24.07
C ARG A 388 14.23 -3.73 -24.79
N HIS A 389 13.07 -3.08 -24.83
CA HIS A 389 12.85 -1.81 -25.52
C HIS A 389 12.65 -0.61 -24.57
N TYR A 390 12.72 -0.81 -23.26
CA TYR A 390 12.66 0.26 -22.27
C TYR A 390 14.03 0.93 -22.14
N ILE A 391 14.45 1.60 -23.21
CA ILE A 391 15.62 2.47 -23.21
C ILE A 391 15.12 3.87 -22.83
N ALA A 392 15.83 4.56 -21.93
CA ALA A 392 15.60 5.97 -21.71
C ALA A 392 15.79 6.71 -23.03
N ASN A 393 14.71 7.22 -23.64
CA ASN A 393 14.83 8.26 -24.64
C ASN A 393 15.34 9.52 -23.91
N GLU A 394 16.65 9.59 -23.69
CA GLU A 394 17.32 10.87 -23.48
C GLU A 394 17.26 11.64 -24.80
N ASN A 395 16.91 12.93 -24.70
CA ASN A 395 16.82 13.94 -25.77
C ASN A 395 15.52 13.98 -26.56
N THR A 396 14.59 14.82 -26.11
CA THR A 396 13.84 15.79 -26.96
C THR A 396 13.00 16.71 -26.08
N HIS A 397 13.62 17.65 -25.36
CA HIS A 397 13.00 18.94 -25.02
C HIS A 397 14.10 19.94 -24.69
N ASP A 398 14.83 20.33 -25.74
CA ASP A 398 15.44 21.64 -25.86
C ASP A 398 15.12 22.13 -27.28
N LYS A 399 13.98 22.81 -27.41
CA LYS A 399 13.67 23.83 -28.43
C LYS A 399 12.59 24.75 -27.91
#